data_AF-A0A9D7UAC7-F1
#
_entry.id   AF-A0A9D7UAC7-F1
#
_cell.length_a   1.000
_cell.length_b   1.000
_cell.length_c   1.000
_cell.angle_alpha   90.00
_cell.angle_beta   90.00
_cell.angle_gamma   90.00
#
_symmetry.space_group_name_H-M   'P 1'
#
loop_
_entity.id
_entity.type
_entity.pdbx_description
1 polymer ?
#
loop_
_entity_poly.entity_id
_entity_poly.type
_entity_poly.pdbx_seq_one_letter_code
_entity_poly.pdbx_strand_id
1 'polypeptide(L)'
;MSIILHPCAKTTPKIREEIFNSKESLITLAKKYNLNIKTIAKWKKRGTFQDKRSGPIKPKSILTDKEQAKELNNMNNYLRYGY
;
A
#
# COMPACT_ATOMS: atom_id res chain seq x y z
N MET A 1 -2.31 2.43 -9.09
CA MET A 1 -1.42 1.39 -8.54
C MET A 1 -2.15 0.06 -8.56
N SER A 2 -1.63 -0.94 -9.28
CA SER A 2 -2.14 -2.31 -9.22
C SER A 2 -1.60 -2.99 -7.97
N ILE A 3 -2.50 -3.32 -7.04
CA ILE A 3 -2.20 -4.13 -5.86
C ILE A 3 -2.48 -5.59 -6.20
N ILE A 4 -1.47 -6.46 -6.13
CA ILE A 4 -1.68 -7.90 -6.25
C ILE A 4 -2.17 -8.40 -4.89
N LEU A 5 -3.48 -8.66 -4.80
CA LEU A 5 -4.12 -9.17 -3.60
C LEU A 5 -4.16 -10.70 -3.66
N HIS A 6 -3.78 -11.34 -2.56
CA HIS A 6 -3.96 -12.79 -2.43
C HIS A 6 -5.46 -13.14 -2.48
N PRO A 7 -5.88 -14.21 -3.17
CA PRO A 7 -7.30 -14.58 -3.31
C PRO A 7 -8.05 -14.72 -1.98
N CYS A 8 -7.37 -15.20 -0.94
CA CYS A 8 -7.95 -15.36 0.40
C CYS A 8 -7.83 -14.12 1.30
N ALA A 9 -7.39 -12.98 0.77
CA ALA A 9 -7.21 -11.75 1.56
C ALA A 9 -8.57 -11.14 1.93
N LYS A 10 -8.97 -11.28 3.19
CA LYS A 10 -10.24 -10.75 3.71
C LYS A 10 -10.22 -9.24 4.02
N THR A 11 -9.04 -8.65 4.24
CA THR A 11 -8.85 -7.21 4.52
C THR A 11 -8.19 -6.51 3.34
N THR A 12 -8.96 -6.32 2.28
CA THR A 12 -8.54 -5.60 1.09
C THR A 12 -8.43 -4.10 1.34
N PRO A 13 -7.65 -3.36 0.54
CA PRO A 13 -7.56 -1.90 0.65
C PRO A 13 -8.90 -1.17 0.55
N LYS A 14 -9.84 -1.69 -0.25
CA LYS A 14 -11.21 -1.18 -0.31
C LYS A 14 -11.93 -1.29 1.03
N ILE A 15 -11.86 -2.45 1.70
CA ILE A 15 -12.46 -2.65 3.02
C ILE A 15 -11.78 -1.73 4.06
N ARG A 16 -10.46 -1.56 3.99
CA ARG A 16 -9.72 -0.65 4.90
C ARG A 16 -10.14 0.80 4.72
N GLU A 17 -10.34 1.24 3.47
CA GLU A 17 -10.85 2.58 3.13
C GLU A 17 -12.28 2.78 3.64
N GLU A 18 -13.18 1.81 3.42
CA GLU A 18 -14.56 1.85 3.93
C GLU A 18 -14.59 1.94 5.46
N ILE A 19 -13.75 1.16 6.16
CA ILE A 19 -13.64 1.22 7.63
C ILE A 19 -13.11 2.58 8.09
N PHE A 20 -12.07 3.11 7.43
CA PHE A 20 -11.44 4.39 7.77
C PHE A 20 -12.43 5.56 7.62
N ASN A 21 -13.23 5.58 6.55
CA ASN A 21 -14.21 6.64 6.29
C ASN A 21 -15.50 6.50 7.10
N SER A 22 -15.79 5.31 7.66
CA SER A 22 -17.05 5.05 8.36
C SER A 22 -17.14 5.72 9.75
N LYS A 23 -18.29 6.34 10.03
CA LYS A 23 -18.64 6.85 11.38
C LYS A 23 -19.36 5.81 12.26
N GLU A 24 -19.73 4.66 11.69
CA GLU A 24 -20.45 3.59 12.37
C GLU A 24 -19.68 2.96 13.55
N SER A 25 -20.41 2.29 14.44
CA SER A 25 -19.81 1.55 15.55
C SER A 25 -18.96 0.37 15.07
N LEU A 26 -17.90 0.06 15.81
CA LEU A 26 -16.96 -1.03 15.50
C LEU A 26 -17.66 -2.39 15.40
N ILE A 27 -18.69 -2.62 16.22
CA ILE A 27 -19.46 -3.87 16.26
C ILE A 27 -20.27 -4.05 14.97
N THR A 28 -20.87 -2.97 14.46
CA THR A 28 -21.65 -2.96 13.23
C THR A 28 -20.77 -3.31 12.03
N LEU A 29 -19.59 -2.67 11.93
CA LEU A 29 -18.61 -2.95 10.88
C LEU A 29 -18.05 -4.37 10.98
N ALA A 30 -17.78 -4.85 12.20
CA ALA A 30 -17.29 -6.21 12.41
C ALA A 30 -18.29 -7.27 11.91
N LYS A 31 -19.59 -7.07 12.16
CA LYS A 31 -20.67 -7.92 11.64
C LYS A 31 -20.77 -7.84 10.12
N LYS A 32 -20.76 -6.62 9.55
CA LYS A 32 -20.88 -6.38 8.11
C LYS A 32 -19.78 -7.07 7.29
N TYR A 33 -18.53 -6.97 7.73
CA TYR A 33 -17.38 -7.54 7.02
C TYR A 33 -16.97 -8.93 7.54
N ASN A 34 -17.66 -9.46 8.56
CA ASN A 34 -17.31 -10.70 9.25
C ASN A 34 -15.81 -10.75 9.62
N LEU A 35 -15.36 -9.69 10.29
CA LEU A 35 -13.99 -9.44 10.71
C LEU A 35 -13.93 -9.26 12.22
N ASN A 36 -12.76 -9.58 12.81
CA ASN A 36 -12.53 -9.34 14.23
C ASN A 36 -12.64 -7.83 14.55
N ILE A 37 -13.34 -7.49 15.64
CA ILE A 37 -13.53 -6.11 16.13
C ILE A 37 -12.18 -5.42 16.33
N LYS A 38 -11.16 -6.14 16.83
CA LYS A 38 -9.80 -5.59 17.01
C LYS A 38 -9.18 -5.14 15.68
N THR A 39 -9.48 -5.83 14.58
CA THR A 39 -9.00 -5.47 13.23
C THR A 39 -9.69 -4.20 12.75
N ILE A 40 -11.00 -4.08 12.92
CA ILE A 40 -11.75 -2.85 12.58
C ILE A 40 -11.22 -1.68 13.40
N ALA A 41 -11.06 -1.86 14.72
CA ALA A 41 -10.53 -0.83 15.62
C ALA A 41 -9.13 -0.38 15.22
N LYS A 42 -8.26 -1.32 14.82
CA LYS A 42 -6.91 -1.03 14.33
C LYS A 42 -6.95 -0.17 13.06
N TRP A 43 -7.79 -0.51 12.09
CA TRP A 43 -7.89 0.25 10.83
C TRP A 43 -8.54 1.62 11.02
N LYS A 44 -9.55 1.73 11.88
CA LYS A 44 -10.21 3.01 12.20
C LYS A 44 -9.31 4.00 12.94
N LYS A 45 -8.37 3.50 13.77
CA LYS A 45 -7.40 4.34 14.51
C LYS A 45 -6.18 4.77 13.69
N ARG A 46 -5.93 4.17 12.53
CA ARG A 46 -4.76 4.52 11.69
C ARG A 46 -5.02 5.83 10.96
N GLY A 47 -3.99 6.67 10.82
CA GLY A 47 -4.10 7.91 10.04
C GLY A 47 -4.12 7.73 8.52
N THR A 48 -3.74 6.54 8.02
CA THR A 48 -3.78 6.21 6.59
C THR A 48 -4.28 4.78 6.39
N PHE A 49 -5.11 4.56 5.37
CA PHE A 49 -5.55 3.21 4.97
C PHE A 49 -4.57 2.53 3.99
N GLN A 50 -3.69 3.31 3.37
CA GLN A 50 -2.66 2.82 2.45
C GLN A 50 -1.47 2.24 3.22
N ASP A 51 -0.89 1.18 2.65
CA ASP A 51 0.34 0.58 3.17
C ASP A 51 1.53 1.48 2.83
N LYS A 52 2.31 1.83 3.86
CA LYS A 52 3.55 2.58 3.68
C LYS A 52 4.65 1.65 3.18
N ARG A 53 5.58 2.19 2.37
CA ARG A 53 6.79 1.47 1.99
C ARG A 53 7.59 1.11 3.24
N SER A 54 7.81 -0.18 3.48
CA SER A 54 8.58 -0.69 4.64
C SER A 54 10.09 -0.68 4.45
N GLY A 55 10.58 -0.29 3.26
CA GLY A 55 12.00 -0.26 2.91
C GLY A 55 12.67 1.10 3.16
N PRO A 56 14.01 1.16 3.05
CA PRO A 56 14.75 2.41 3.19
C PRO A 56 14.33 3.41 2.12
N ILE A 57 14.21 4.68 2.52
CA ILE A 57 13.88 5.79 1.60
C ILE A 57 14.93 5.88 0.49
N LYS A 58 16.20 5.70 0.85
CA LYS A 58 17.33 5.58 -0.07
C LYS A 58 17.89 4.16 0.01
N PRO A 59 17.64 3.29 -0.98
CA PRO A 59 18.27 1.96 -1.00
C PRO A 59 19.79 2.13 -1.11
N LYS A 60 20.55 1.32 -0.36
CA LYS A 60 22.00 1.28 -0.53
C LYS A 60 22.30 0.61 -1.87
N SER A 61 23.01 1.32 -2.73
CA SER A 61 23.49 0.85 -4.01
C SER A 61 25.02 0.70 -3.95
N ILE A 62 25.56 -0.30 -4.64
CA ILE A 62 27.01 -0.51 -4.79
C ILE A 62 27.55 0.42 -5.92
N LEU A 63 26.65 0.98 -6.73
CA LEU A 63 26.95 1.90 -7.82
C LEU A 63 27.23 3.30 -7.28
N THR A 64 28.15 4.00 -7.93
CA THR A 64 28.42 5.43 -7.64
C THR A 64 27.25 6.31 -8.06
N ASP A 65 27.12 7.50 -7.45
CA ASP A 65 26.01 8.44 -7.74
C ASP A 65 25.84 8.76 -9.24
N LYS A 66 26.96 8.76 -9.99
CA LYS A 66 26.98 8.97 -11.45
C LYS A 66 26.39 7.80 -12.23
N GLU A 67 26.62 6.57 -11.78
CA GLU A 67 26.10 5.36 -12.42
C GLU A 67 24.61 5.19 -12.13
N GLN A 68 24.17 5.47 -10.90
CA GLN A 68 22.75 5.48 -10.53
C GLN A 68 21.95 6.52 -11.34
N ALA A 69 22.53 7.70 -11.59
CA ALA A 69 21.92 8.72 -12.43
C ALA A 69 21.84 8.32 -13.91
N LYS A 70 22.85 7.59 -14.41
CA LYS A 70 22.82 7.03 -15.78
C LYS A 70 21.75 5.95 -15.93
N GLU A 71 21.59 5.06 -14.95
CA GLU A 71 20.52 4.04 -14.97
C GLU A 71 19.12 4.67 -14.99
N LEU A 72 18.87 5.71 -14.18
CA LEU A 72 17.58 6.42 -14.17
C LEU A 72 17.28 7.09 -15.51
N ASN A 73 18.28 7.71 -16.15
CA ASN A 73 18.13 8.31 -17.48
C ASN A 73 17.92 7.26 -18.58
N ASN A 74 18.58 6.10 -18.47
CA ASN A 74 18.42 4.99 -19.39
C ASN A 74 17.00 4.38 -19.28
N MET A 75 16.51 4.15 -18.06
CA MET A 75 15.17 3.65 -17.76
C MET A 75 14.06 4.56 -18.29
N ASN A 76 14.24 5.88 -18.18
CA ASN A 76 13.31 6.86 -18.76
C ASN A 76 13.33 6.86 -20.30
N ASN A 77 14.47 6.49 -20.91
CA ASN A 77 14.60 6.34 -22.36
C ASN A 77 13.87 5.07 -22.86
N TYR A 78 13.98 3.95 -22.15
CA TYR A 78 13.24 2.72 -22.47
C TYR A 78 11.73 2.90 -22.41
N LEU A 79 11.22 3.62 -21.40
CA LEU A 79 9.78 3.92 -21.29
C LEU A 79 9.27 4.91 -22.36
N ARG A 80 10.16 5.75 -22.92
CA ARG A 80 9.82 6.75 -23.94
C ARG A 80 9.90 6.20 -25.37
N TYR A 81 10.80 5.26 -25.63
CA TYR A 81 11.04 4.71 -26.97
C TYR A 81 10.55 3.27 -27.19
N GLY A 82 9.94 2.63 -26.19
CA GLY A 82 9.12 1.43 -26.36
C GLY A 82 9.74 0.35 -27.25
N TYR A 83 10.77 -0.34 -26.74
CA TYR A 83 11.13 -1.68 -27.18
C TYR A 83 10.73 -2.68 -26.09
#